data_AF-A0A2M7CCF2-F1
#
_entry.id   AF-A0A2M7CCF2-F1
#
_cell.length_a   1.000
_cell.length_b   1.000
_cell.length_c   1.000
_cell.angle_alpha   90.00
_cell.angle_beta   90.00
_cell.angle_gamma   90.00
#
_symmetry.space_group_name_H-M   'P 1'
#
loop_
_entity.id
_entity.type
_entity.pdbx_description
1 polymer ?
#
loop_
_entity_poly.entity_id
_entity_poly.type
_entity_poly.pdbx_seq_one_letter_code
_entity_poly.pdbx_strand_id
1 'polypeptide(L)' 'MKCHRCGGRMVFEKFYGICEEFFGWRCIFCGEIVDKVILENRLGQKR' A
#
# COMPACT_ATOMS: atom_id res chain seq x y z
N MET A 1 -4.12 -5.03 -9.28
CA MET A 1 -4.76 -4.69 -7.98
C MET A 1 -5.60 -3.43 -8.15
N LYS A 2 -6.77 -3.34 -7.50
CA LYS A 2 -7.59 -2.11 -7.46
C LYS A 2 -7.47 -1.49 -6.07
N CYS A 3 -7.41 -0.17 -6.01
CA CYS A 3 -7.35 0.56 -4.75
C CYS A 3 -8.63 0.35 -3.95
N HIS A 4 -8.50 -0.11 -2.70
CA HIS A 4 -9.65 -0.30 -1.80
C HIS A 4 -10.37 1.02 -1.48
N ARG A 5 -9.66 2.16 -1.54
CA ARG A 5 -10.18 3.48 -1.20
C ARG A 5 -10.98 4.13 -2.33
N CYS A 6 -10.51 4.03 -3.58
CA CYS A 6 -11.11 4.75 -4.71
C CYS A 6 -11.42 3.88 -5.95
N GLY A 7 -11.13 2.57 -5.91
CA GLY A 7 -11.29 1.66 -7.05
C GLY A 7 -10.26 1.84 -8.18
N GLY A 8 -9.39 2.85 -8.09
CA GLY A 8 -8.39 3.18 -9.09
C GLY A 8 -7.30 2.12 -9.28
N ARG A 9 -6.56 2.22 -10.39
CA ARG A 9 -5.44 1.31 -10.70
C ARG A 9 -4.31 1.49 -9.68
N MET A 10 -3.70 0.37 -9.28
CA MET A 10 -2.50 0.35 -8.46
C MET A 10 -1.31 -0.19 -9.26
N VAL A 11 -0.13 0.34 -8.94
CA VAL A 11 1.16 -0.04 -9.53
C VAL A 11 2.08 -0.57 -8.43
N PHE A 12 2.90 -1.56 -8.77
CA PHE A 12 3.87 -2.14 -7.86
C PHE A 12 5.18 -1.40 -8.01
N GLU A 13 5.67 -0.78 -6.94
CA GLU A 13 6.80 0.13 -6.96
C GLU A 13 7.70 -0.11 -5.74
N LYS A 14 8.97 0.31 -5.87
CA LYS A 14 9.94 0.33 -4.78
C LYS A 14 9.88 1.69 -4.08
N PHE A 15 9.83 1.66 -2.75
CA PHE A 15 9.81 2.82 -1.88
C PHE A 15 11.11 2.91 -1.09
N TYR A 16 11.53 4.13 -0.80
CA TYR A 16 12.74 4.43 -0.06
C TYR A 16 12.36 5.21 1.19
N GLY A 17 12.54 4.59 2.35
CA GLY A 17 12.47 5.22 3.65
C GLY A 17 13.84 5.76 4.09
N ILE A 18 13.91 6.24 5.33
CA ILE A 18 15.16 6.80 5.90
C ILE A 18 16.21 5.71 6.14
N CYS A 19 15.78 4.52 6.56
CA CYS A 19 16.67 3.40 6.92
C CYS A 19 16.38 2.10 6.14
N GLU A 20 15.31 2.06 5.34
CA GLU A 20 14.89 0.83 4.67
C GLU A 20 14.29 1.11 3.30
N GLU A 21 14.37 0.09 2.45
CA GLU A 21 13.68 0.04 1.17
C GLU A 21 12.67 -1.10 1.20
N PHE A 22 11.50 -0.88 0.62
CA PHE A 22 10.44 -1.88 0.57
C PHE A 22 9.67 -1.80 -0.75
N PHE A 23 8.96 -2.87 -1.07
CA PHE A 23 8.07 -2.89 -2.22
C PHE A 23 6.62 -2.82 -1.77
N GLY A 24 5.81 -2.04 -2.48
CA GLY A 24 4.41 -1.85 -2.16
C GLY A 24 3.57 -1.52 -3.39
N TRP A 25 2.25 -1.50 -3.19
CA TRP A 25 1.30 -1.06 -4.20
C TRP A 25 0.88 0.36 -3.93
N ARG A 26 1.07 1.27 -4.89
CA ARG A 26 0.56 2.65 -4.82
C ARG A 26 -0.58 2.84 -5.82
N CYS A 27 -1.65 3.48 -5.37
CA CYS A 27 -2.70 3.95 -6.27
C CYS A 27 -2.26 5.21 -7.01
N ILE A 28 -2.31 5.18 -8.34
CA ILE A 28 -1.94 6.34 -9.17
C ILE A 28 -2.97 7.47 -9.12
N PHE A 29 -4.17 7.22 -8.57
CA PHE A 29 -5.26 8.20 -8.51
C PHE A 29 -5.37 8.91 -7.16
N CYS A 30 -5.26 8.19 -6.04
CA CYS A 30 -5.45 8.77 -4.69
C CYS A 30 -4.21 8.68 -3.80
N GLY A 31 -3.11 8.08 -4.28
CA GLY A 31 -1.87 7.95 -3.52
C GLY A 31 -1.88 6.89 -2.41
N GLU A 32 -2.98 6.14 -2.23
CA GLU A 32 -3.04 5.06 -1.24
C GLU A 32 -1.93 4.03 -1.47
N ILE A 33 -1.14 3.75 -0.41
CA ILE A 33 -0.07 2.75 -0.41
C ILE A 33 -0.49 1.56 0.46
N VAL A 34 -0.28 0.35 -0.05
CA VAL A 34 -0.44 -0.89 0.71
C VAL A 34 0.72 -1.85 0.41
N ASP A 35 1.27 -2.42 1.47
CA ASP A 35 2.18 -3.55 1.43
C ASP A 35 1.66 -4.65 2.37
N LYS A 36 2.43 -5.73 2.53
CA LYS A 36 2.06 -6.85 3.40
C LYS A 36 1.88 -6.40 4.86
N VAL A 37 2.79 -5.59 5.39
CA VAL A 37 2.79 -5.12 6.79
C VAL A 37 1.59 -4.20 7.03
N ILE A 38 1.31 -3.27 6.11
CA ILE A 38 0.15 -2.38 6.16
C ILE A 38 -1.14 -3.21 6.15
N LEU A 39 -1.24 -4.23 5.31
CA LEU A 39 -2.42 -5.10 5.24
C LEU A 39 -2.59 -5.91 6.54
N GLU A 40 -1.52 -6.50 7.07
CA GLU A 40 -1.53 -7.23 8.33
C GLU A 40 -1.96 -6.33 9.50
N ASN A 41 -1.41 -5.13 9.60
CA ASN A 41 -1.78 -4.15 10.62
C ASN A 41 -3.27 -3.76 10.53
N ARG A 42 -3.81 -3.56 9.32
CA ARG A 42 -5.24 -3.26 9.12
C ARG A 42 -6.16 -4.42 9.47
N LEU A 43 -5.73 -5.66 9.23
CA LEU A 43 -6.48 -6.85 9.63
C LEU A 43 -6.47 -7.02 11.15
N GLY A 44 -5.32 -6.77 11.80
CA GLY A 44 -5.16 -6.85 13.24
C GLY A 44 -5.98 -5.81 14.02
N GLN A 45 -6.12 -4.59 13.51
CA GLN A 45 -6.90 -3.51 14.14
C GLN A 45 -8.42 -3.72 14.13
N LYS A 46 -8.94 -4.68 13.35
CA LYS A 46 -10.37 -5.01 13.32
C LYS A 46 -10.82 -5.99 14.40
N ARG A 47 -9.93 -6.32 15.35
CA ARG A 47 -10.20 -7.24 16.48
C ARG A 47 -10.55 -6.49 17.75
#